data_AF-A0A966V848-F1
#
_entry.id   AF-A0A966V848-F1
#
_cell.length_a   1.000
_cell.length_b   1.000
_cell.length_c   1.000
_cell.angle_alpha   90.00
_cell.angle_beta   90.00
_cell.angle_gamma   90.00
#
_symmetry.space_group_name_H-M   'P 1'
#
loop_
_entity.id
_entity.type
_entity.pdbx_description
1 polymer ?
#
loop_
_entity_poly.entity_id
_entity_poly.type
_entity_poly.pdbx_seq_one_letter_code
_entity_poly.pdbx_strand_id
1 'polypeptide(L)'
;MVIGNIYVNGTPIYSGFVIDYPNGRILFDSPISTSSTVSLEYSYRFVQVYRANDAPWFNLLQYSSFRTDSLDIKQTDKGDWSIGNYHRVQMPCIIIESLPRSRSLPYELGSGSLVLEQDIMMYIFTENKNDRNKLLDIIRVQQDGVIYLYDTNRVAQDDNYALDYNGSLKPGALMYPDLVTNYAWRKCWLKNISLTELSTQHPNLHSGAARITAEIIYA
;
A
#
# COMPACT_ATOMS: atom_id res chain seq x y z
N MET A 1 -7.74 -3.33 -3.89
CA MET A 1 -9.18 -3.63 -3.97
C MET A 1 -9.44 -4.17 -5.36
N VAL A 2 -10.21 -5.23 -5.51
CA VAL A 2 -10.69 -5.74 -6.80
C VAL A 2 -12.20 -5.57 -6.78
N ILE A 3 -12.75 -4.87 -7.77
CA ILE A 3 -14.19 -4.60 -7.88
C ILE A 3 -14.78 -5.60 -8.88
N GLY A 4 -15.91 -6.21 -8.49
CA GLY A 4 -16.77 -7.01 -9.35
C GLY A 4 -17.79 -6.12 -10.05
N ASN A 5 -19.08 -6.43 -9.87
CA ASN A 5 -20.15 -5.62 -10.45
C ASN A 5 -20.53 -4.43 -9.56
N ILE A 6 -20.91 -3.32 -10.20
CA ILE A 6 -21.51 -2.16 -9.55
C ILE A 6 -23.00 -2.17 -9.88
N TYR A 7 -23.84 -1.94 -8.90
CA TYR A 7 -25.30 -1.96 -9.01
C TYR A 7 -25.88 -0.62 -8.61
N VAL A 8 -26.79 -0.11 -9.43
CA VAL A 8 -27.64 1.05 -9.11
C VAL A 8 -29.08 0.56 -9.06
N ASN A 9 -29.71 0.69 -7.90
CA ASN A 9 -31.06 0.17 -7.61
C ASN A 9 -31.22 -1.33 -7.95
N GLY A 10 -30.19 -2.12 -7.71
CA GLY A 10 -30.18 -3.57 -7.96
C GLY A 10 -29.90 -3.98 -9.41
N THR A 11 -29.75 -3.04 -10.33
CA THR A 11 -29.38 -3.32 -11.73
C THR A 11 -27.87 -3.15 -11.92
N PRO A 12 -27.16 -4.15 -12.47
CA PRO A 12 -25.72 -4.01 -12.74
C PRO A 12 -25.49 -2.98 -13.84
N ILE A 13 -24.52 -2.10 -13.61
CA ILE A 13 -24.04 -1.11 -14.57
C ILE A 13 -22.60 -1.43 -14.95
N TYR A 14 -22.26 -1.26 -16.22
CA TYR A 14 -20.95 -1.60 -16.77
C TYR A 14 -20.20 -0.39 -17.34
N SER A 15 -20.85 0.78 -17.43
CA SER A 15 -20.30 2.02 -17.94
C SER A 15 -21.01 3.24 -17.34
N GLY A 16 -20.50 4.44 -17.61
CA GLY A 16 -21.02 5.70 -17.05
C GLY A 16 -20.46 6.06 -15.67
N PHE A 17 -19.33 5.44 -15.31
CA PHE A 17 -18.62 5.71 -14.07
C PHE A 17 -17.12 5.46 -14.24
N VAL A 18 -16.35 6.12 -13.38
CA VAL A 18 -14.91 5.96 -13.22
C VAL A 18 -14.63 5.49 -11.80
N ILE A 19 -13.78 4.47 -11.66
CA ILE A 19 -13.31 3.97 -10.37
C ILE A 19 -11.99 4.66 -10.06
N ASP A 20 -11.95 5.41 -8.96
CA ASP A 20 -10.74 6.05 -8.45
C ASP A 20 -10.16 5.16 -7.34
N TYR A 21 -9.19 4.31 -7.72
CA TYR A 21 -8.59 3.31 -6.82
C TYR A 21 -7.80 3.91 -5.66
N PRO A 22 -6.93 4.92 -5.86
CA PRO A 22 -6.18 5.54 -4.76
C PRO A 22 -7.09 6.05 -3.64
N ASN A 23 -8.26 6.53 -4.03
CA ASN A 23 -9.19 7.24 -3.18
C ASN A 23 -10.41 6.40 -2.79
N GLY A 24 -10.51 5.17 -3.27
CA GLY A 24 -11.58 4.22 -2.94
C GLY A 24 -13.00 4.75 -3.19
N ARG A 25 -13.21 5.51 -4.27
CA ARG A 25 -14.52 6.09 -4.63
C ARG A 25 -14.92 5.74 -6.07
N ILE A 26 -16.22 5.78 -6.33
CA ILE A 26 -16.80 5.68 -7.68
C ILE A 26 -17.33 7.06 -8.04
N LEU A 27 -16.92 7.58 -9.20
CA LEU A 27 -17.39 8.83 -9.75
C LEU A 27 -18.32 8.51 -10.91
N PHE A 28 -19.55 8.98 -10.85
CA PHE A 28 -20.49 8.85 -11.95
C PHE A 28 -20.28 9.99 -12.95
N ASP A 29 -20.26 9.67 -14.24
CA ASP A 29 -20.07 10.67 -15.31
C ASP A 29 -21.25 11.66 -15.39
N SER A 30 -22.42 11.22 -14.93
CA SER A 30 -23.64 12.03 -14.85
C SER A 30 -24.26 11.93 -13.45
N PRO A 31 -24.89 13.01 -12.95
CA PRO A 31 -25.53 12.99 -11.64
C PRO A 31 -26.62 11.92 -11.56
N ILE A 32 -26.54 11.08 -10.53
CA ILE A 32 -27.59 10.12 -10.17
C ILE A 32 -28.44 10.67 -9.02
N SER A 33 -29.70 10.21 -8.93
CA SER A 33 -30.59 10.64 -7.84
C SER A 33 -30.00 10.30 -6.47
N THR A 34 -30.12 11.22 -5.51
CA THR A 34 -29.69 11.01 -4.12
C THR A 34 -30.49 9.90 -3.40
N SER A 35 -31.65 9.52 -3.93
CA SER A 35 -32.45 8.39 -3.44
C SER A 35 -32.03 7.04 -4.02
N SER A 36 -31.10 7.01 -4.99
CA SER A 36 -30.66 5.75 -5.58
C SER A 36 -29.76 4.97 -4.64
N THR A 37 -29.97 3.66 -4.56
CA THR A 37 -29.11 2.77 -3.78
C THR A 37 -27.97 2.28 -4.67
N VAL A 38 -26.76 2.72 -4.37
CA VAL A 38 -25.54 2.26 -5.04
C VAL A 38 -24.90 1.18 -4.17
N SER A 39 -24.61 0.03 -4.77
CA SER A 39 -23.90 -1.07 -4.13
C SER A 39 -22.87 -1.64 -5.09
N LEU A 40 -21.84 -2.29 -4.57
CA LEU A 40 -20.78 -2.86 -5.37
C LEU A 40 -20.23 -4.12 -4.73
N GLU A 41 -19.87 -5.09 -5.56
CA GLU A 41 -19.12 -6.26 -5.14
C GLU A 41 -17.63 -5.93 -5.13
N TYR A 42 -16.94 -6.19 -4.03
CA TYR A 42 -15.50 -5.97 -3.97
C TYR A 42 -14.80 -6.98 -3.07
N SER A 43 -13.54 -7.21 -3.37
CA SER A 43 -12.57 -7.76 -2.43
C SER A 43 -11.53 -6.70 -2.10
N TYR A 44 -11.03 -6.73 -0.87
CA TYR A 44 -9.97 -5.84 -0.44
C TYR A 44 -8.83 -6.66 0.17
N ARG A 45 -7.64 -6.08 0.16
CA ARG A 45 -6.47 -6.70 0.77
C ARG A 45 -6.58 -6.52 2.28
N PHE A 46 -6.50 -7.60 3.06
CA PHE A 46 -6.64 -7.51 4.52
C PHE A 46 -5.61 -6.58 5.17
N VAL A 47 -4.34 -6.70 4.77
CA VAL A 47 -3.24 -5.85 5.26
C VAL A 47 -2.99 -4.71 4.28
N GLN A 48 -3.14 -3.48 4.73
CA GLN A 48 -2.87 -2.29 3.91
C GLN A 48 -1.38 -1.95 3.92
N VAL A 49 -0.86 -1.45 2.79
CA VAL A 49 0.54 -1.02 2.67
C VAL A 49 0.56 0.43 2.21
N TYR A 50 1.24 1.28 2.97
CA TYR A 50 1.35 2.71 2.70
C TYR A 50 2.82 3.11 2.61
N ARG A 51 3.14 4.11 1.79
CA ARG A 51 4.41 4.82 1.86
C ARG A 51 4.31 5.88 2.95
N ALA A 52 5.36 6.10 3.73
CA ALA A 52 5.38 7.13 4.78
C ALA A 52 5.04 8.52 4.22
N ASN A 53 5.52 8.84 3.01
CA ASN A 53 5.23 10.10 2.32
C ASN A 53 3.77 10.23 1.81
N ASP A 54 3.06 9.12 1.61
CA ASP A 54 1.63 9.13 1.21
C ASP A 54 0.70 9.22 2.42
N ALA A 55 1.24 9.07 3.64
CA ALA A 55 0.53 9.26 4.90
C ALA A 55 1.13 10.42 5.73
N PRO A 56 1.30 11.64 5.15
CA PRO A 56 1.84 12.78 5.89
C PRO A 56 0.88 13.25 7.00
N TRP A 57 -0.38 12.82 6.95
CA TRP A 57 -1.48 13.14 7.87
C TRP A 57 -1.81 11.96 8.80
N PHE A 58 -0.86 11.50 9.60
CA PHE A 58 -1.11 10.57 10.72
C PHE A 58 -2.00 11.24 11.79
N ASN A 59 -3.24 11.61 11.43
CA ASN A 59 -4.16 12.35 12.26
C ASN A 59 -5.07 11.38 13.01
N LEU A 60 -5.56 10.31 12.35
CA LEU A 60 -6.38 9.27 13.00
C LEU A 60 -6.07 7.85 12.48
N LEU A 61 -5.74 6.96 13.43
CA LEU A 61 -5.74 5.51 13.23
C LEU A 61 -7.18 5.00 13.30
N GLN A 62 -7.59 4.17 12.35
CA GLN A 62 -8.93 3.61 12.35
C GLN A 62 -8.97 2.24 13.04
N TYR A 63 -9.78 2.15 14.09
CA TYR A 63 -10.10 0.89 14.76
C TYR A 63 -11.34 0.22 14.14
N SER A 64 -11.47 -1.09 14.32
CA SER A 64 -12.66 -1.89 13.99
C SER A 64 -13.10 -1.74 12.53
N SER A 65 -12.15 -1.62 11.62
CA SER A 65 -12.41 -1.23 10.23
C SER A 65 -13.21 -2.27 9.41
N PHE A 66 -13.42 -3.46 9.96
CA PHE A 66 -14.19 -4.55 9.33
C PHE A 66 -15.55 -4.80 9.96
N ARG A 67 -15.94 -4.03 10.97
CA ARG A 67 -17.29 -4.11 11.51
C ARG A 67 -18.26 -3.57 10.47
N THR A 68 -19.32 -4.32 10.20
CA THR A 68 -20.42 -3.92 9.29
C THR A 68 -21.73 -3.69 10.05
N ASP A 69 -21.72 -3.93 11.36
CA ASP A 69 -22.87 -3.95 12.26
C ASP A 69 -23.06 -2.62 13.02
N SER A 70 -22.04 -1.76 13.07
CA SER A 70 -22.13 -0.50 13.80
C SER A 70 -22.98 0.54 13.08
N LEU A 71 -23.93 1.13 13.81
CA LEU A 71 -24.84 2.17 13.31
C LEU A 71 -24.10 3.45 12.88
N ASP A 72 -22.92 3.71 13.44
CA ASP A 72 -22.07 4.86 13.09
C ASP A 72 -21.54 4.81 11.65
N ILE A 73 -21.48 3.64 11.02
CA ILE A 73 -21.11 3.49 9.59
C ILE A 73 -22.15 4.13 8.67
N LYS A 74 -23.42 4.22 9.12
CA LYS A 74 -24.51 4.83 8.38
C LYS A 74 -24.60 6.34 8.60
N GLN A 75 -23.80 6.90 9.51
CA GLN A 75 -23.81 8.31 9.84
C GLN A 75 -22.70 9.03 9.07
N THR A 76 -23.09 9.77 8.03
CA THR A 76 -22.13 10.51 7.19
C THR A 76 -21.69 11.83 7.84
N ASP A 77 -22.50 12.38 8.74
CA ASP A 77 -22.32 13.73 9.29
C ASP A 77 -21.70 13.76 10.70
N LYS A 78 -21.69 12.62 11.41
CA LYS A 78 -21.22 12.50 12.81
C LYS A 78 -20.70 11.07 13.07
N GLY A 79 -19.80 10.94 14.04
CA GLY A 79 -19.26 9.65 14.49
C GLY A 79 -17.88 9.33 13.93
N ASP A 80 -17.27 8.24 14.41
CA ASP A 80 -15.89 7.85 14.09
C ASP A 80 -15.64 7.57 12.59
N TRP A 81 -16.73 7.42 11.81
CA TRP A 81 -16.71 7.12 10.38
C TRP A 81 -17.08 8.32 9.48
N SER A 82 -17.37 9.50 10.06
CA SER A 82 -17.73 10.71 9.31
C SER A 82 -16.54 11.39 8.63
N ILE A 83 -15.32 10.99 8.99
CA ILE A 83 -14.09 11.47 8.37
C ILE A 83 -13.88 10.69 7.06
N GLY A 84 -13.65 11.43 5.96
CA GLY A 84 -13.39 10.84 4.65
C GLY A 84 -12.26 9.80 4.68
N ASN A 85 -12.40 8.76 3.87
CA ASN A 85 -11.45 7.64 3.80
C ASN A 85 -10.01 8.05 3.47
N TYR A 86 -9.79 9.19 2.83
CA TYR A 86 -8.49 9.78 2.55
C TYR A 86 -7.66 10.10 3.79
N HIS A 87 -8.33 10.41 4.91
CA HIS A 87 -7.66 10.88 6.13
C HIS A 87 -7.50 9.78 7.19
N ARG A 88 -7.80 8.53 6.86
CA ARG A 88 -7.75 7.40 7.80
C ARG A 88 -6.85 6.28 7.30
N VAL A 89 -6.05 5.74 8.21
CA VAL A 89 -5.23 4.55 7.96
C VAL A 89 -5.93 3.36 8.61
N GLN A 90 -6.33 2.40 7.78
CA GLN A 90 -7.04 1.20 8.19
C GLN A 90 -6.06 0.14 8.70
N MET A 91 -6.31 -0.40 9.89
CA MET A 91 -5.52 -1.49 10.47
C MET A 91 -6.10 -2.87 10.10
N PRO A 92 -5.26 -3.91 9.92
CA PRO A 92 -3.79 -3.90 10.05
C PRO A 92 -3.10 -3.24 8.86
N CYS A 93 -2.05 -2.46 9.14
CA CYS A 93 -1.28 -1.77 8.10
C CYS A 93 0.23 -1.89 8.29
N ILE A 94 0.95 -1.75 7.16
CA ILE A 94 2.39 -1.67 7.07
C ILE A 94 2.73 -0.34 6.41
N ILE A 95 3.52 0.48 7.09
CA ILE A 95 4.00 1.77 6.57
C ILE A 95 5.49 1.62 6.25
N ILE A 96 5.87 1.94 5.01
CA ILE A 96 7.23 1.79 4.52
C ILE A 96 7.89 3.17 4.45
N GLU A 97 9.04 3.30 5.10
CA GLU A 97 9.88 4.50 5.12
C GLU A 97 11.31 4.15 4.67
N SER A 98 11.90 4.99 3.82
CA SER A 98 13.33 4.91 3.53
C SER A 98 14.11 5.72 4.56
N LEU A 99 15.03 5.08 5.29
CA LEU A 99 15.83 5.76 6.31
C LEU A 99 17.04 6.45 5.65
N PRO A 100 17.49 7.62 6.12
CA PRO A 100 18.64 8.31 5.53
C PRO A 100 19.99 7.57 5.69
N ARG A 101 20.00 6.42 6.37
CA ARG A 101 21.20 5.62 6.57
C ARG A 101 21.51 4.80 5.32
N SER A 102 22.57 5.20 4.63
CA SER A 102 23.13 4.52 3.48
C SER A 102 24.62 4.19 3.67
N ARG A 103 25.13 3.20 2.94
CA ARG A 103 26.55 2.86 2.86
C ARG A 103 26.93 2.53 1.43
N SER A 104 28.15 2.89 1.05
CA SER A 104 28.73 2.55 -0.25
C SER A 104 30.01 1.77 -0.02
N LEU A 105 30.10 0.57 -0.57
CA LEU A 105 31.27 -0.31 -0.47
C LEU A 105 31.80 -0.59 -1.89
N PRO A 106 33.13 -0.67 -2.09
CA PRO A 106 33.67 -1.07 -3.39
C PRO A 106 33.28 -2.52 -3.71
N TYR A 107 32.82 -2.79 -4.93
CA TYR A 107 32.42 -4.13 -5.35
C TYR A 107 33.61 -4.95 -5.87
N GLU A 108 34.42 -4.38 -6.76
CA GLU A 108 35.56 -5.07 -7.37
C GLU A 108 36.75 -4.12 -7.59
N LEU A 109 37.97 -4.66 -7.62
CA LEU A 109 39.19 -3.88 -7.83
C LEU A 109 39.30 -3.46 -9.30
N GLY A 110 39.61 -2.17 -9.53
CA GLY A 110 39.80 -1.63 -10.87
C GLY A 110 38.52 -1.19 -11.60
N SER A 111 37.37 -1.20 -10.91
CA SER A 111 36.07 -0.78 -11.42
C SER A 111 35.49 0.36 -10.57
N GLY A 112 34.59 1.14 -11.15
CA GLY A 112 33.80 2.15 -10.42
C GLY A 112 32.58 1.58 -9.69
N SER A 113 32.37 0.26 -9.77
CA SER A 113 31.19 -0.40 -9.23
C SER A 113 31.16 -0.40 -7.70
N LEU A 114 30.00 -0.08 -7.13
CA LEU A 114 29.74 0.04 -5.71
C LEU A 114 28.59 -0.89 -5.30
N VAL A 115 28.72 -1.50 -4.14
CA VAL A 115 27.60 -2.05 -3.40
C VAL A 115 26.98 -0.92 -2.59
N LEU A 116 25.72 -0.59 -2.87
CA LEU A 116 24.95 0.41 -2.13
C LEU A 116 24.01 -0.30 -1.18
N GLU A 117 24.18 -0.03 0.11
CA GLU A 117 23.25 -0.46 1.16
C GLU A 117 22.36 0.73 1.55
N GLN A 118 21.06 0.46 1.71
CA GLN A 118 20.05 1.42 2.13
C GLN A 118 19.16 0.75 3.18
N ASP A 119 18.99 1.39 4.33
CA ASP A 119 18.06 0.90 5.35
C ASP A 119 16.63 1.36 5.03
N ILE A 120 15.69 0.43 5.09
CA ILE A 120 14.25 0.64 4.96
C ILE A 120 13.59 0.22 6.27
N MET A 121 12.72 1.07 6.80
CA MET A 121 11.92 0.76 7.97
C MET A 121 10.49 0.43 7.56
N MET A 122 9.98 -0.70 8.06
CA MET A 122 8.57 -1.06 7.97
C MET A 122 7.96 -0.94 9.36
N TYR A 123 6.98 -0.04 9.53
CA TYR A 123 6.19 0.06 10.74
C TYR A 123 4.91 -0.73 10.58
N ILE A 124 4.61 -1.62 11.52
CA ILE A 124 3.42 -2.44 11.53
C ILE A 124 2.50 -1.91 12.62
N PHE A 125 1.24 -1.63 12.28
CA PHE A 125 0.19 -1.25 13.24
C PHE A 125 -1.01 -2.18 13.12
N THR A 126 -1.46 -2.70 14.25
CA THR A 126 -2.57 -3.65 14.32
C THR A 126 -3.38 -3.47 15.60
N GLU A 127 -4.60 -4.00 15.62
CA GLU A 127 -5.46 -4.04 16.80
C GLU A 127 -5.20 -5.26 17.69
N ASN A 128 -4.57 -6.31 17.14
CA ASN A 128 -4.33 -7.58 17.82
C ASN A 128 -2.83 -7.93 17.81
N LYS A 129 -2.29 -8.25 18.99
CA LYS A 129 -0.89 -8.66 19.16
C LYS A 129 -0.53 -9.88 18.30
N ASN A 130 -1.47 -10.81 18.12
CA ASN A 130 -1.24 -12.01 17.29
C ASN A 130 -0.98 -11.63 15.83
N ASP A 131 -1.74 -10.69 15.28
CA ASP A 131 -1.58 -10.26 13.89
C ASP A 131 -0.28 -9.50 13.70
N ARG A 132 0.07 -8.60 14.65
CA ARG A 132 1.39 -7.95 14.66
C ARG A 132 2.53 -8.96 14.62
N ASN A 133 2.49 -9.97 15.48
CA ASN A 133 3.55 -10.97 15.57
C ASN A 133 3.66 -11.79 14.27
N LYS A 134 2.52 -12.21 13.69
CA LYS A 134 2.50 -12.91 12.40
C LYS A 134 3.06 -12.06 11.27
N LEU A 135 2.70 -10.77 11.21
CA LEU A 135 3.20 -9.87 10.17
C LEU A 135 4.71 -9.63 10.30
N LEU A 136 5.20 -9.43 11.52
CA LEU A 136 6.64 -9.31 11.79
C LEU A 136 7.39 -10.58 11.38
N ASP A 137 6.84 -11.76 11.67
CA ASP A 137 7.43 -13.04 11.30
C ASP A 137 7.45 -13.26 9.78
N ILE A 138 6.35 -12.95 9.08
CA ILE A 138 6.28 -12.99 7.61
C ILE A 138 7.36 -12.12 6.97
N ILE A 139 7.57 -10.90 7.49
CA ILE A 139 8.61 -10.00 7.01
C ILE A 139 10.00 -10.57 7.32
N ARG A 140 10.20 -11.16 8.51
CA ARG A 140 11.48 -11.76 8.92
C ARG A 140 11.91 -12.88 7.98
N VAL A 141 10.99 -13.71 7.54
CA VAL A 141 11.25 -14.83 6.61
C VAL A 141 11.74 -14.34 5.25
N GLN A 142 11.52 -13.07 4.89
CA GLN A 142 12.03 -12.49 3.63
C GLN A 142 13.54 -12.19 3.66
N GLN A 143 14.23 -12.42 4.79
CA GLN A 143 15.67 -12.25 4.87
C GLN A 143 16.37 -13.13 3.83
N ASP A 144 17.41 -12.61 3.20
CA ASP A 144 18.14 -13.22 2.07
C ASP A 144 17.29 -13.38 0.80
N GLY A 145 16.09 -12.83 0.77
CA GLY A 145 15.23 -12.74 -0.41
C GLY A 145 15.74 -11.71 -1.42
N VAL A 146 15.35 -11.93 -2.69
CA VAL A 146 15.68 -11.04 -3.81
C VAL A 146 14.42 -10.42 -4.39
N ILE A 147 14.40 -9.10 -4.45
CA ILE A 147 13.36 -8.32 -5.14
C ILE A 147 13.93 -7.84 -6.48
N TYR A 148 13.22 -8.12 -7.57
CA TYR A 148 13.58 -7.59 -8.89
C TYR A 148 13.06 -6.16 -9.01
N LEU A 149 13.94 -5.23 -9.33
CA LEU A 149 13.59 -3.83 -9.57
C LEU A 149 13.40 -3.58 -11.06
N TYR A 150 12.60 -2.57 -11.36
CA TYR A 150 12.34 -2.10 -12.72
C TYR A 150 12.63 -0.60 -12.83
N ASP A 151 12.89 -0.13 -14.05
CA ASP A 151 13.24 1.26 -14.35
C ASP A 151 11.98 2.13 -14.42
N THR A 152 11.75 2.92 -13.36
CA THR A 152 10.59 3.80 -13.27
C THR A 152 10.63 4.94 -14.28
N ASN A 153 11.81 5.39 -14.72
CA ASN A 153 11.93 6.47 -15.70
C ASN A 153 11.47 5.99 -17.08
N ARG A 154 11.85 4.77 -17.46
CA ARG A 154 11.38 4.16 -18.72
C ARG A 154 9.87 3.89 -18.70
N VAL A 155 9.35 3.38 -17.59
CA VAL A 155 7.89 3.22 -17.42
C VAL A 155 7.16 4.57 -17.58
N ALA A 156 7.74 5.65 -17.05
CA ALA A 156 7.16 6.98 -17.18
C ALA A 156 7.23 7.53 -18.62
N GLN A 157 8.34 7.33 -19.31
CA GLN A 157 8.53 7.77 -20.71
C GLN A 157 7.55 7.08 -21.66
N ASP A 158 7.25 5.80 -21.40
CA ASP A 158 6.31 5.01 -22.20
C ASP A 158 4.84 5.16 -21.74
N ASP A 159 4.58 5.98 -20.70
CA ASP A 159 3.25 6.16 -20.07
C ASP A 159 2.57 4.85 -19.63
N ASN A 160 3.37 3.86 -19.22
CA ASN A 160 2.93 2.50 -18.87
C ASN A 160 2.65 2.29 -17.38
N TYR A 161 2.28 3.36 -16.66
CA TYR A 161 1.77 3.22 -15.30
C TYR A 161 0.41 2.50 -15.29
N ALA A 162 0.18 1.68 -14.25
CA ALA A 162 -1.05 0.91 -14.13
C ALA A 162 -2.30 1.78 -13.97
N LEU A 163 -2.14 3.01 -13.45
CA LEU A 163 -3.23 3.94 -13.20
C LEU A 163 -3.18 5.11 -14.18
N ASP A 164 -4.35 5.58 -14.56
CA ASP A 164 -4.56 6.77 -15.37
C ASP A 164 -4.67 8.04 -14.49
N TYR A 165 -4.71 9.22 -15.10
CA TYR A 165 -4.77 10.51 -14.42
C TYR A 165 -5.99 10.66 -13.47
N ASN A 166 -7.07 9.92 -13.75
CA ASN A 166 -8.30 9.91 -12.96
C ASN A 166 -8.31 8.85 -11.84
N GLY A 167 -7.22 8.09 -11.68
CA GLY A 167 -7.10 7.03 -10.68
C GLY A 167 -7.71 5.68 -11.09
N SER A 168 -8.20 5.56 -12.32
CA SER A 168 -8.71 4.31 -12.89
C SER A 168 -7.58 3.44 -13.46
N LEU A 169 -7.83 2.14 -13.59
CA LEU A 169 -6.87 1.23 -14.21
C LEU A 169 -6.83 1.45 -15.72
N LYS A 170 -5.63 1.61 -16.29
CA LYS A 170 -5.47 1.65 -17.75
C LYS A 170 -5.81 0.28 -18.36
N PRO A 171 -6.41 0.22 -19.56
CA PRO A 171 -6.58 -1.02 -20.28
C PRO A 171 -5.22 -1.70 -20.51
N GLY A 172 -5.07 -2.96 -20.11
CA GLY A 172 -3.80 -3.68 -20.20
C GLY A 172 -2.73 -3.22 -19.19
N ALA A 173 -3.14 -2.59 -18.07
CA ALA A 173 -2.25 -2.18 -17.00
C ALA A 173 -1.26 -3.29 -16.60
N LEU A 174 0.04 -2.98 -16.72
CA LEU A 174 1.12 -3.89 -16.37
C LEU A 174 1.20 -4.09 -14.85
N MET A 175 1.28 -5.35 -14.42
CA MET A 175 1.47 -5.70 -13.01
C MET A 175 2.96 -5.89 -12.72
N TYR A 176 3.31 -6.02 -11.43
CA TYR A 176 4.71 -6.19 -11.02
C TYR A 176 5.48 -7.25 -11.84
N PRO A 177 4.95 -8.47 -12.11
CA PRO A 177 5.64 -9.46 -12.94
C PRO A 177 5.94 -8.98 -14.37
N ASP A 178 5.04 -8.21 -14.98
CA ASP A 178 5.22 -7.67 -16.33
C ASP A 178 6.23 -6.53 -16.31
N LEU A 179 6.19 -5.67 -15.29
CA LEU A 179 7.11 -4.54 -15.11
C LEU A 179 8.54 -5.01 -14.94
N VAL A 180 8.80 -6.02 -14.09
CA VAL A 180 10.16 -6.53 -13.90
C VAL A 180 10.72 -7.25 -15.12
N THR A 181 9.84 -7.77 -15.99
CA THR A 181 10.24 -8.45 -17.22
C THR A 181 10.52 -7.46 -18.35
N ASN A 182 9.60 -6.50 -18.57
CA ASN A 182 9.67 -5.56 -19.69
C ASN A 182 10.55 -4.33 -19.39
N TYR A 183 10.64 -3.94 -18.11
CA TYR A 183 11.38 -2.77 -17.64
C TYR A 183 12.48 -3.13 -16.64
N ALA A 184 13.09 -4.31 -16.79
CA ALA A 184 14.11 -4.81 -15.87
C ALA A 184 15.21 -3.77 -15.59
N TRP A 185 15.54 -3.58 -14.31
CA TRP A 185 16.64 -2.71 -13.88
C TRP A 185 17.71 -3.51 -13.15
N ARG A 186 17.58 -3.70 -11.84
CA ARG A 186 18.58 -4.36 -11.00
C ARG A 186 17.91 -5.28 -9.98
N LYS A 187 18.69 -6.17 -9.38
CA LYS A 187 18.23 -7.01 -8.26
C LYS A 187 18.54 -6.31 -6.94
N CYS A 188 17.59 -6.33 -6.03
CA CYS A 188 17.70 -5.83 -4.67
C CYS A 188 17.71 -7.01 -3.69
N TRP A 189 18.76 -7.09 -2.87
CA TRP A 189 18.94 -8.15 -1.90
C TRP A 189 18.52 -7.67 -0.51
N LEU A 190 17.73 -8.47 0.20
CA LEU A 190 17.31 -8.19 1.57
C LEU A 190 18.31 -8.79 2.56
N LYS A 191 19.48 -8.15 2.67
CA LYS A 191 20.65 -8.67 3.40
C LYS A 191 20.40 -9.01 4.86
N ASN A 192 19.63 -8.17 5.55
CA ASN A 192 19.37 -8.37 6.97
C ASN A 192 18.03 -7.76 7.35
N ILE A 193 17.27 -8.46 8.19
CA ILE A 193 16.00 -7.99 8.72
C ILE A 193 16.05 -8.08 10.24
N SER A 194 16.00 -6.93 10.91
CA SER A 194 15.95 -6.84 12.37
C SER A 194 14.57 -6.38 12.83
N LEU A 195 14.05 -7.01 13.88
CA LEU A 195 12.73 -6.72 14.41
C LEU A 195 12.87 -5.97 15.73
N THR A 196 11.97 -5.01 15.96
CA THR A 196 11.89 -4.23 17.18
C THR A 196 10.42 -4.12 17.59
N GLU A 197 10.12 -4.40 18.85
CA GLU A 197 8.80 -4.07 19.39
C GLU A 197 8.74 -2.58 19.74
N LEU A 198 7.64 -1.94 19.37
CA LEU A 198 7.39 -0.55 19.70
C LEU A 198 6.39 -0.50 20.86
N SER A 199 6.68 0.34 21.86
CA SER A 199 5.75 0.56 22.95
C SER A 199 4.65 1.53 22.52
N THR A 200 3.41 1.19 22.84
CA THR A 200 2.22 2.00 22.55
C THR A 200 1.54 2.34 23.86
N GLN A 201 1.00 3.56 23.95
CA GLN A 201 0.27 4.01 25.13
C GLN A 201 -1.18 3.50 25.14
N HIS A 202 -1.72 3.16 23.97
CA HIS A 202 -3.10 2.69 23.83
C HIS A 202 -3.16 1.16 23.92
N PRO A 203 -4.01 0.58 24.79
CA PRO A 203 -4.04 -0.86 25.06
C PRO A 203 -4.44 -1.71 23.85
N ASN A 204 -5.29 -1.16 22.97
CA ASN A 204 -5.74 -1.85 21.74
C ASN A 204 -4.88 -1.52 20.53
N LEU A 205 -3.79 -0.76 20.69
CA LEU A 205 -2.86 -0.50 19.60
C LEU A 205 -1.62 -1.34 19.83
N HIS A 206 -1.29 -2.19 18.88
CA HIS A 206 -0.07 -3.00 18.92
C HIS A 206 0.78 -2.66 17.71
N SER A 207 2.00 -2.19 17.98
CA SER A 207 2.94 -1.84 16.93
C SER A 207 4.25 -2.62 17.04
N GLY A 208 4.93 -2.70 15.90
CA GLY A 208 6.26 -3.25 15.77
C GLY A 208 6.96 -2.62 14.58
N ALA A 209 8.26 -2.76 14.51
CA ALA A 209 9.07 -2.30 13.40
C ALA A 209 9.96 -3.42 12.88
N ALA A 210 10.13 -3.48 11.56
CA ALA A 210 11.13 -4.29 10.92
C ALA A 210 12.08 -3.37 10.15
N ARG A 211 13.34 -3.31 10.56
CA ARG A 211 14.40 -2.62 9.81
C ARG A 211 15.05 -3.61 8.87
N ILE A 212 14.98 -3.30 7.59
CA ILE A 212 15.51 -4.09 6.49
C ILE A 212 16.71 -3.35 5.92
N THR A 213 17.86 -4.01 5.82
CA THR A 213 19.00 -3.51 5.06
C THR A 213 18.90 -4.08 3.65
N ALA A 214 18.59 -3.21 2.69
CA ALA A 214 18.49 -3.54 1.28
C ALA A 214 19.81 -3.21 0.57
N GLU A 215 20.25 -4.09 -0.32
CA GLU A 215 21.53 -3.98 -1.03
C GLU A 215 21.31 -4.06 -2.55
N ILE A 216 21.94 -3.14 -3.28
CA ILE A 216 22.02 -3.18 -4.75
C ILE A 216 23.47 -3.06 -5.21
N ILE A 217 23.80 -3.70 -6.32
CA ILE A 217 25.07 -3.47 -7.02
C ILE A 217 24.85 -2.33 -8.00
N TYR A 218 25.54 -1.22 -7.81
CA TYR A 218 25.56 -0.07 -8.70
C TYR A 218 26.87 -0.06 -9.50
N ALA A 219 26.76 0.05 -10.81
CA ALA A 219 27.86 0.04 -11.77
C ALA A 219 27.62 1.16 -12.77
#